data_AF-K2D816-F1
#
_entry.id   AF-K2D816-F1
#
_cell.length_a   1.000
_cell.length_b   1.000
_cell.length_c   1.000
_cell.angle_alpha   90.00
_cell.angle_beta   90.00
_cell.angle_gamma   90.00
#
_symmetry.space_group_name_H-M   'P 1'
#
loop_
_entity.id
_entity.type
_entity.pdbx_description
1 polymer ?
#
loop_
_entity_poly.entity_id
_entity_poly.type
_entity_poly.pdbx_seq_one_letter_code
_entity_poly.pdbx_strand_id
1 'polypeptide(L)'
;MINVTNINETKFQQKKITREINKVIDNGFNVMPNDNDIINESKFNWDDLTALKDELASKIFEFINQVTSIVTNPNIINNLNDNKEQFNQTVKIFFSDINDFSNSIKVLREQHEHLTGLVKDVQEYDLYNRLAIHYHSSFIELISLITPTLSNLVLITSEVANKAKQNNTPVIIDNDTNTTIQ
;
A
#
# COMPACT_ATOMS: atom_id res chain seq x y z
N MET A 1 -35.82 0.22 15.19
CA MET A 1 -35.28 -0.64 14.12
C MET A 1 -34.30 0.21 13.33
N ILE A 2 -33.00 -0.01 13.53
CA ILE A 2 -31.95 0.79 12.87
C ILE A 2 -31.33 -0.08 11.79
N ASN A 3 -31.41 0.43 10.56
CA ASN A 3 -30.90 -0.20 9.36
C ASN A 3 -29.37 -0.02 9.35
N VAL A 4 -28.63 -1.10 9.56
CA VAL A 4 -27.17 -1.10 9.55
C VAL A 4 -26.72 -1.24 8.11
N THR A 5 -26.13 -0.16 7.58
CA THR A 5 -25.54 -0.09 6.25
C THR A 5 -24.38 -1.07 6.15
N ASN A 6 -24.44 -1.94 5.15
CA ASN A 6 -23.43 -2.92 4.77
C ASN A 6 -22.03 -2.28 4.69
N ILE A 7 -21.14 -2.70 5.57
CA ILE A 7 -19.70 -2.49 5.42
C ILE A 7 -19.28 -3.42 4.29
N ASN A 8 -18.84 -2.86 3.17
CA ASN A 8 -18.22 -3.63 2.09
C ASN A 8 -17.00 -4.37 2.65
N GLU A 9 -17.19 -5.64 2.97
CA GLU A 9 -16.11 -6.61 3.12
C GLU A 9 -15.29 -6.56 1.84
N THR A 10 -14.08 -5.99 1.90
CA THR A 10 -13.02 -6.34 0.96
C THR A 10 -12.78 -7.84 1.13
N LYS A 11 -13.49 -8.63 0.32
CA LYS A 11 -13.12 -10.01 0.04
C LYS A 11 -11.75 -9.95 -0.62
N PHE A 12 -10.71 -9.98 0.21
CA PHE A 12 -9.42 -10.49 -0.20
C PHE A 12 -9.72 -11.86 -0.79
N GLN A 13 -9.75 -11.94 -2.12
CA GLN A 13 -9.93 -13.22 -2.77
C GLN A 13 -8.65 -13.98 -2.46
N GLN A 14 -8.72 -14.80 -1.41
CA GLN A 14 -7.84 -15.93 -1.22
C GLN A 14 -8.13 -16.90 -2.38
N LYS A 15 -7.71 -16.51 -3.58
CA LYS A 15 -7.83 -17.25 -4.83
C LYS A 15 -6.44 -17.46 -5.38
N LYS A 16 -5.91 -18.66 -5.11
CA LYS A 16 -5.69 -19.71 -6.12
C LYS A 16 -4.68 -20.74 -5.67
N ILE A 17 -3.91 -20.51 -4.61
CA ILE A 17 -2.82 -21.42 -4.23
C ILE A 17 -3.34 -22.84 -3.91
N THR A 18 -4.42 -22.97 -3.12
CA THR A 18 -4.96 -24.29 -2.73
C THR A 18 -5.58 -25.06 -3.91
N ARG A 19 -6.15 -24.36 -4.90
CA ARG A 19 -6.78 -24.99 -6.07
C ARG A 19 -5.74 -25.40 -7.13
N GLU A 20 -4.62 -24.69 -7.20
CA GLU A 20 -3.46 -25.05 -8.02
C GLU A 20 -2.73 -26.27 -7.43
N ILE A 21 -2.55 -26.33 -6.10
CA ILE A 21 -1.91 -27.47 -5.41
C ILE A 21 -2.68 -28.78 -5.62
N ASN A 22 -4.01 -28.79 -5.42
CA ASN A 22 -4.81 -30.00 -5.63
C ASN A 22 -4.81 -30.46 -7.11
N LYS A 23 -4.73 -29.52 -8.06
CA LYS A 23 -4.59 -29.84 -9.49
C LYS A 23 -3.26 -30.52 -9.81
N VAL A 24 -2.18 -30.11 -9.16
CA VAL A 24 -0.84 -30.72 -9.33
C VAL A 24 -0.81 -32.12 -8.73
N ILE A 25 -1.50 -32.34 -7.61
CA ILE A 25 -1.62 -33.66 -6.97
C ILE A 25 -2.49 -34.61 -7.81
N ASP A 26 -3.63 -34.14 -8.33
CA ASP A 26 -4.57 -34.96 -9.12
C ASP A 26 -4.08 -35.27 -10.54
N ASN A 27 -3.26 -34.40 -11.15
CA ASN A 27 -2.72 -34.61 -12.49
C ASN A 27 -1.39 -35.38 -12.52
N GLY A 28 -0.84 -35.74 -11.35
CA GLY A 28 0.51 -36.28 -11.23
C GLY A 28 1.58 -35.24 -11.57
N PHE A 29 2.78 -35.43 -11.02
CA PHE A 29 3.94 -34.65 -11.41
C PHE A 29 4.30 -34.99 -12.86
N ASN A 30 3.81 -34.20 -13.81
CA ASN A 30 4.36 -34.22 -15.16
C ASN A 30 5.68 -33.45 -15.11
N VAL A 31 6.75 -34.16 -14.77
CA VAL A 31 8.11 -33.61 -14.82
C VAL A 31 8.42 -33.40 -16.30
N MET A 32 8.27 -32.16 -16.77
CA MET A 32 8.71 -31.83 -18.12
C MET A 32 10.22 -32.07 -18.21
N PRO A 33 10.69 -32.74 -19.27
CA PRO A 33 12.04 -33.27 -19.33
C PRO A 33 13.14 -32.21 -19.50
N ASN A 34 12.79 -30.94 -19.71
CA ASN A 34 13.75 -29.87 -20.00
C ASN A 34 13.21 -28.49 -19.53
N ASP A 35 14.02 -27.75 -18.78
CA ASP A 35 13.68 -26.42 -18.26
C ASP A 35 13.40 -25.42 -19.40
N ASN A 36 14.02 -25.60 -20.57
CA ASN A 36 13.75 -24.78 -21.75
C ASN A 36 12.32 -24.99 -22.30
N ASP A 37 11.73 -26.16 -22.13
CA ASP A 37 10.36 -26.42 -22.59
C ASP A 37 9.33 -25.71 -21.68
N ILE A 38 9.62 -25.62 -20.38
CA ILE A 38 8.79 -24.87 -19.41
C ILE A 38 8.80 -23.37 -19.73
N ILE A 39 9.97 -22.80 -20.05
CA ILE A 39 10.13 -21.37 -20.40
C ILE A 39 9.44 -21.06 -21.73
N ASN A 40 9.50 -21.96 -22.69
CA ASN A 40 8.85 -21.79 -23.99
C ASN A 40 7.32 -21.94 -23.92
N GLU A 41 6.80 -22.79 -23.03
CA GLU A 41 5.36 -22.95 -22.81
C GLU A 41 4.76 -21.86 -21.92
N SER A 42 5.50 -21.45 -20.89
CA SER A 42 5.12 -20.42 -19.93
C SER A 42 5.76 -19.10 -20.35
N LYS A 43 5.05 -18.32 -21.17
CA LYS A 43 5.55 -17.05 -21.73
C LYS A 43 5.75 -15.97 -20.65
N PHE A 44 6.78 -16.10 -19.82
CA PHE A 44 7.17 -15.10 -18.83
C PHE A 44 7.65 -13.82 -19.52
N ASN A 45 7.19 -12.67 -19.04
CA ASN A 45 7.51 -11.38 -19.65
C ASN A 45 8.11 -10.44 -18.59
N TRP A 46 9.24 -9.82 -18.92
CA TRP A 46 9.87 -8.78 -18.11
C TRP A 46 8.93 -7.61 -17.79
N ASP A 47 7.95 -7.35 -18.66
CA ASP A 47 6.92 -6.32 -18.44
C ASP A 47 6.07 -6.61 -17.18
N ASP A 48 5.94 -7.87 -16.77
CA ASP A 48 5.24 -8.25 -15.54
C ASP A 48 5.95 -7.69 -14.30
N LEU A 49 7.30 -7.67 -14.27
CA LEU A 49 8.06 -7.06 -13.18
C LEU A 49 7.93 -5.54 -13.18
N THR A 50 7.80 -4.93 -14.37
CA THR A 50 7.51 -3.51 -14.49
C THR A 50 6.15 -3.17 -13.87
N ALA A 51 5.13 -4.00 -14.14
CA ALA A 51 3.82 -3.85 -13.54
C ALA A 51 3.86 -4.00 -12.00
N LEU A 52 4.56 -5.02 -11.47
CA LEU A 52 4.73 -5.18 -10.01
C LEU A 52 5.42 -3.98 -9.36
N LYS A 53 6.45 -3.44 -10.01
CA LYS A 53 7.15 -2.23 -9.58
C LYS A 53 6.24 -1.01 -9.57
N ASP A 54 5.44 -0.82 -10.63
CA ASP A 54 4.51 0.31 -10.74
C ASP A 54 3.38 0.22 -9.71
N GLU A 55 2.86 -0.98 -9.46
CA GLU A 55 1.87 -1.22 -8.41
C GLU A 55 2.43 -0.88 -7.03
N LEU A 56 3.67 -1.30 -6.73
CA LEU A 56 4.31 -1.00 -5.46
C LEU A 56 4.54 0.50 -5.28
N ALA A 57 4.98 1.19 -6.34
CA ALA A 57 5.13 2.64 -6.34
C ALA A 57 3.79 3.35 -6.10
N SER A 58 2.71 2.90 -6.74
CA SER A 58 1.36 3.43 -6.52
C SER A 58 0.95 3.29 -5.05
N LYS A 59 1.23 2.16 -4.41
CA LYS A 59 0.94 1.97 -2.97
C LYS A 59 1.73 2.90 -2.07
N ILE A 60 3.02 3.10 -2.34
CA ILE A 60 3.83 4.10 -1.61
C ILE A 60 3.17 5.49 -1.71
N PHE A 61 2.78 5.91 -2.91
CA PHE A 61 2.12 7.21 -3.10
C PHE A 61 0.76 7.30 -2.40
N GLU A 62 -0.05 6.25 -2.42
CA GLU A 62 -1.31 6.19 -1.68
C GLU A 62 -1.09 6.43 -0.18
N PHE A 63 -0.08 5.79 0.43
CA PHE A 63 0.22 5.98 1.85
C PHE A 63 0.77 7.36 2.16
N ILE A 64 1.68 7.89 1.33
CA ILE A 64 2.17 9.25 1.46
C ILE A 64 1.00 10.23 1.43
N ASN A 65 0.09 10.10 0.46
CA ASN A 65 -1.06 11.00 0.33
C ASN A 65 -1.98 10.93 1.56
N GLN A 66 -2.21 9.74 2.10
CA GLN A 66 -2.99 9.57 3.33
C GLN A 66 -2.34 10.32 4.50
N VAL A 67 -1.05 10.11 4.74
CA VAL A 67 -0.32 10.79 5.83
C VAL A 67 -0.25 12.30 5.59
N THR A 68 0.03 12.73 4.36
CA THR A 68 0.02 14.15 3.98
C THR A 68 -1.32 14.79 4.31
N SER A 69 -2.44 14.15 3.96
CA SER A 69 -3.78 14.68 4.26
C SER A 69 -4.01 14.87 5.77
N ILE A 70 -3.44 14.00 6.60
CA ILE A 70 -3.52 14.09 8.06
C ILE A 70 -2.67 15.25 8.57
N VAL A 71 -1.39 15.34 8.15
CA VAL A 71 -0.44 16.33 8.67
C VAL A 71 -0.69 17.75 8.14
N THR A 72 -1.42 17.89 7.04
CA THR A 72 -1.83 19.21 6.54
C THR A 72 -3.22 19.63 7.01
N ASN A 73 -3.94 18.79 7.77
CA ASN A 73 -5.29 19.13 8.23
C ASN A 73 -5.23 20.14 9.37
N PRO A 74 -5.71 21.39 9.18
CA PRO A 74 -5.62 22.43 10.22
C PRO A 74 -6.40 22.06 11.49
N ASN A 75 -7.50 21.32 11.36
CA ASN A 75 -8.30 20.90 12.51
C ASN A 75 -7.55 19.90 13.39
N ILE A 76 -6.68 19.08 12.80
CA ILE A 76 -5.79 18.20 13.58
C ILE A 76 -4.67 19.03 14.17
N ILE A 77 -3.90 19.73 13.33
CA ILE A 77 -2.67 20.42 13.73
C ILE A 77 -2.91 21.44 14.84
N ASN A 78 -4.00 22.20 14.76
CA ASN A 78 -4.32 23.23 15.75
C ASN A 78 -4.83 22.64 17.08
N ASN A 79 -5.23 21.36 17.11
CA ASN A 79 -5.83 20.71 18.28
C ASN A 79 -4.98 19.55 18.83
N LEU A 80 -3.73 19.39 18.39
CA LEU A 80 -2.84 18.32 18.86
C LEU A 80 -2.57 18.39 20.38
N ASN A 81 -2.53 19.60 20.97
CA ASN A 81 -2.26 19.81 22.40
C ASN A 81 -1.05 18.97 22.88
N ASP A 82 -1.22 18.18 23.93
CA ASP A 82 -0.19 17.32 24.52
C ASP A 82 0.32 16.22 23.57
N ASN A 83 -0.47 15.85 22.55
CA ASN A 83 -0.09 14.79 21.60
C ASN A 83 0.86 15.28 20.48
N LYS A 84 1.24 16.58 20.47
CA LYS A 84 2.02 17.19 19.38
C LYS A 84 3.38 16.54 19.16
N GLU A 85 4.11 16.24 20.24
CA GLU A 85 5.44 15.63 20.14
C GLU A 85 5.37 14.22 19.56
N GLN A 86 4.49 13.38 20.13
CA GLN A 86 4.25 12.01 19.65
C GLN A 86 3.78 11.98 18.20
N PHE A 87 2.90 12.91 17.81
CA PHE A 87 2.44 13.06 16.43
C PHE A 87 3.61 13.34 15.48
N ASN A 88 4.41 14.37 15.78
CA ASN A 88 5.55 14.75 14.94
C ASN A 88 6.59 13.62 14.84
N GLN A 89 6.85 12.91 15.95
CA GLN A 89 7.77 11.77 15.95
C GLN A 89 7.23 10.63 15.08
N THR A 90 5.94 10.34 15.13
CA THR A 90 5.30 9.30 14.30
C THR A 90 5.39 9.64 12.82
N VAL A 91 5.10 10.90 12.46
CA VAL A 91 5.24 11.40 11.09
C VAL A 91 6.68 11.25 10.59
N LYS A 92 7.65 11.62 11.42
CA LYS A 92 9.07 11.51 11.08
C LYS A 92 9.49 10.06 10.83
N ILE A 93 9.06 9.13 11.69
CA ILE A 93 9.34 7.70 11.53
C ILE A 93 8.72 7.20 10.22
N PHE A 94 7.44 7.50 9.97
CA PHE A 94 6.76 7.10 8.73
C PHE A 94 7.54 7.53 7.48
N PHE A 95 7.93 8.81 7.38
CA PHE A 95 8.65 9.29 6.19
C PHE A 95 10.07 8.74 6.10
N SER A 96 10.73 8.46 7.23
CA SER A 96 12.04 7.78 7.24
C SER A 96 11.91 6.38 6.68
N ASP A 97 10.95 5.59 7.17
CA ASP A 97 10.73 4.21 6.75
C ASP A 97 10.36 4.13 5.26
N ILE A 98 9.50 5.03 4.78
CA ILE A 98 9.15 5.15 3.36
C ILE A 98 10.38 5.47 2.51
N ASN A 99 11.23 6.39 2.96
CA ASN A 99 12.41 6.78 2.22
C ASN A 99 13.40 5.61 2.10
N ASP A 100 13.66 4.93 3.21
CA ASP A 100 14.56 3.78 3.26
C ASP A 100 14.03 2.62 2.42
N PHE A 101 12.72 2.33 2.52
CA PHE A 101 12.06 1.34 1.67
C PHE A 101 12.14 1.70 0.18
N SER A 102 11.89 2.96 -0.18
CA SER A 102 11.93 3.43 -1.57
C SER A 102 13.33 3.25 -2.19
N ASN A 103 14.40 3.44 -1.39
CA ASN A 103 15.76 3.17 -1.84
C ASN A 103 15.98 1.68 -2.14
N SER A 104 15.45 0.77 -1.33
CA SER A 104 15.50 -0.67 -1.59
C SER A 104 14.79 -1.05 -2.90
N ILE A 105 13.63 -0.45 -3.17
CA ILE A 105 12.89 -0.69 -4.43
C ILE A 105 13.62 -0.15 -5.65
N LYS A 106 14.32 0.98 -5.50
CA LYS A 106 15.16 1.53 -6.56
C LYS A 106 16.25 0.53 -6.96
N VAL A 107 16.96 -0.06 -5.99
CA VAL A 107 17.98 -1.08 -6.26
C VAL A 107 17.39 -2.32 -6.93
N LEU A 108 16.17 -2.73 -6.54
CA LEU A 108 15.49 -3.85 -7.17
C LEU A 108 15.11 -3.54 -8.64
N ARG A 109 14.65 -2.31 -8.90
CA ARG A 109 14.31 -1.84 -10.25
C ARG A 109 15.52 -1.83 -11.19
N GLU A 110 16.65 -1.31 -10.72
CA GLU A 110 17.88 -1.20 -11.52
C GLU A 110 18.36 -2.56 -12.06
N GLN A 111 17.97 -3.68 -11.43
CA GLN A 111 18.32 -5.02 -11.90
C GLN A 111 17.56 -5.48 -13.15
N HIS A 112 16.45 -4.83 -13.52
CA HIS A 112 15.64 -5.23 -14.68
C HIS A 112 15.10 -4.09 -15.54
N GLU A 113 15.40 -2.82 -15.23
CA GLU A 113 14.81 -1.66 -15.92
C GLU A 113 15.10 -1.53 -17.43
N HIS A 114 16.02 -2.34 -17.96
CA HIS A 114 16.33 -2.41 -19.39
C HIS A 114 15.89 -3.72 -20.04
N LEU A 115 15.32 -4.65 -19.26
CA LEU A 115 14.82 -5.93 -19.73
C LEU A 115 13.35 -5.75 -20.12
N THR A 116 13.00 -6.24 -21.31
CA THR A 116 11.65 -6.10 -21.88
C THR A 116 11.30 -7.33 -22.70
N GLY A 117 10.00 -7.59 -22.83
CA GLY A 117 9.50 -8.74 -23.59
C GLY A 117 9.78 -10.08 -22.93
N LEU A 118 9.76 -11.14 -23.75
CA LEU A 118 9.83 -12.51 -23.25
C LEU A 118 11.20 -12.84 -22.65
N VAL A 119 11.16 -13.56 -21.53
CA VAL A 119 12.30 -14.25 -20.92
C VAL A 119 12.82 -15.30 -21.92
N LYS A 120 14.12 -15.28 -22.19
CA LYS A 120 14.69 -16.03 -23.33
C LYS A 120 15.33 -17.36 -22.97
N ASP A 121 15.82 -17.49 -21.75
CA ASP A 121 16.58 -18.65 -21.30
C ASP A 121 16.44 -18.88 -19.79
N VAL A 122 17.02 -19.99 -19.32
CA VAL A 122 16.98 -20.41 -17.90
C VAL A 122 17.63 -19.38 -16.97
N GLN A 123 18.69 -18.70 -17.41
CA GLN A 123 19.37 -17.71 -16.57
C GLN A 123 18.52 -16.45 -16.40
N GLU A 124 17.91 -15.99 -17.49
CA GLU A 124 16.91 -14.91 -17.45
C GLU A 124 15.71 -15.31 -16.60
N TYR A 125 15.24 -16.56 -16.70
CA TYR A 125 14.12 -17.06 -15.91
C TYR A 125 14.42 -17.12 -14.40
N ASP A 126 15.61 -17.59 -14.01
CA ASP A 126 16.04 -17.61 -12.62
C ASP A 126 16.14 -16.20 -12.04
N LEU A 127 16.67 -15.25 -12.82
CA LEU A 127 16.71 -13.83 -12.46
C LEU A 127 15.29 -13.27 -12.30
N TYR A 128 14.42 -13.50 -13.29
CA TYR A 128 13.03 -13.07 -13.27
C TYR A 128 12.32 -13.55 -12.00
N ASN A 129 12.39 -14.85 -11.71
CA ASN A 129 11.75 -15.45 -10.54
C ASN A 129 12.27 -14.87 -9.23
N ARG A 130 13.59 -14.71 -9.11
CA ARG A 130 14.18 -14.10 -7.92
C ARG A 130 13.66 -12.68 -7.72
N LEU A 131 13.63 -11.87 -8.78
CA LEU A 131 13.12 -10.51 -8.71
C LEU A 131 11.61 -10.45 -8.41
N ALA A 132 10.81 -11.32 -9.02
CA ALA A 132 9.38 -11.43 -8.73
C ALA A 132 9.11 -11.74 -7.25
N ILE A 133 9.86 -12.69 -6.67
CA ILE A 133 9.78 -13.03 -5.24
C ILE A 133 10.17 -11.82 -4.38
N HIS A 134 11.22 -11.08 -4.74
CA HIS A 134 11.60 -9.87 -4.02
C HIS A 134 10.52 -8.80 -4.08
N TYR A 135 9.93 -8.53 -5.24
CA TYR A 135 8.81 -7.58 -5.36
C TYR A 135 7.63 -8.00 -4.48
N HIS A 136 7.27 -9.28 -4.49
CA HIS A 136 6.19 -9.79 -3.65
C HIS A 136 6.51 -9.64 -2.16
N SER A 137 7.72 -9.98 -1.74
CA SER A 137 8.17 -9.79 -0.36
C SER A 137 8.14 -8.31 0.05
N SER A 138 8.56 -7.42 -0.84
CA SER A 138 8.55 -5.98 -0.61
C SER A 138 7.14 -5.42 -0.40
N PHE A 139 6.10 -5.97 -1.04
CA PHE A 139 4.72 -5.58 -0.73
C PHE A 139 4.36 -5.86 0.73
N ILE A 140 4.70 -7.06 1.23
CA ILE A 140 4.40 -7.45 2.61
C ILE A 140 5.18 -6.56 3.59
N GLU A 141 6.46 -6.32 3.29
CA GLU A 141 7.32 -5.44 4.07
C GLU A 141 6.77 -4.01 4.14
N LEU A 142 6.35 -3.44 3.01
CA LEU A 142 5.74 -2.11 2.95
C LEU A 142 4.55 -1.97 3.91
N ILE A 143 3.64 -2.95 3.88
CA ILE A 143 2.47 -2.98 4.77
C ILE A 143 2.92 -3.09 6.23
N SER A 144 3.89 -3.96 6.53
CA SER A 144 4.40 -4.15 7.89
C SER A 144 5.08 -2.88 8.44
N LEU A 145 5.78 -2.12 7.61
CA LEU A 145 6.45 -0.88 8.00
C LEU A 145 5.46 0.27 8.27
N ILE A 146 4.47 0.42 7.38
CA ILE A 146 3.55 1.57 7.42
C ILE A 146 2.43 1.38 8.43
N THR A 147 1.91 0.16 8.58
CA THR A 147 0.70 -0.09 9.38
C THR A 147 0.82 0.44 10.82
N PRO A 148 1.94 0.26 11.55
CA PRO A 148 2.07 0.76 12.91
C PRO A 148 2.02 2.30 12.99
N THR A 149 2.75 3.00 12.13
CA THR A 149 2.81 4.47 12.15
C THR A 149 1.49 5.08 11.69
N LEU A 150 0.87 4.54 10.63
CA LEU A 150 -0.45 4.97 10.17
C LEU A 150 -1.52 4.74 11.22
N SER A 151 -1.54 3.58 11.87
CA SER A 151 -2.48 3.28 12.96
C SER A 151 -2.31 4.25 14.12
N ASN A 152 -1.08 4.57 14.51
CA ASN A 152 -0.82 5.53 15.57
C ASN A 152 -1.28 6.95 15.19
N LEU A 153 -1.06 7.38 13.94
CA LEU A 153 -1.61 8.66 13.46
C LEU A 153 -3.13 8.69 13.50
N VAL A 154 -3.79 7.59 13.11
CA VAL A 154 -5.25 7.46 13.19
C VAL A 154 -5.75 7.53 14.64
N LEU A 155 -5.05 6.91 15.59
CA LEU A 155 -5.39 6.98 17.01
C LEU A 155 -5.26 8.41 17.54
N ILE A 156 -4.12 9.07 17.31
CA ILE A 156 -3.89 10.45 17.75
C ILE A 156 -4.93 11.39 17.15
N THR A 157 -5.20 11.28 15.85
CA THR A 157 -6.19 12.12 15.16
C THR A 157 -7.61 11.88 15.68
N SER A 158 -7.97 10.64 15.99
CA SER A 158 -9.27 10.29 16.58
C SER A 158 -9.44 10.87 17.99
N GLU A 159 -8.41 10.80 18.82
CA GLU A 159 -8.42 11.42 20.15
C GLU A 159 -8.59 12.94 20.05
N VAL A 160 -7.85 13.58 19.15
CA VAL A 160 -7.92 15.03 18.90
C VAL A 160 -9.32 15.43 18.44
N ALA A 161 -9.89 14.69 17.49
CA ALA A 161 -11.25 14.94 16.99
C ALA A 161 -12.31 14.76 18.09
N ASN A 162 -12.16 13.77 18.98
CA ASN A 162 -13.07 13.54 20.09
C ASN A 162 -12.97 14.63 21.16
N LYS A 163 -11.76 15.06 21.51
CA LYS A 163 -11.53 16.18 22.45
C LYS A 163 -12.10 17.50 21.90
N ALA A 164 -11.92 17.77 20.61
CA ALA A 164 -12.49 18.96 19.96
C ALA A 164 -14.03 18.98 20.02
N LYS A 165 -14.68 17.82 19.88
CA LYS A 165 -16.15 17.69 20.03
C LYS A 165 -16.62 17.87 21.47
N GLN A 166 -15.86 17.39 22.45
CA GLN A 166 -16.21 17.49 23.88
C GLN A 166 -16.03 18.92 24.43
N ASN A 167 -15.12 19.71 23.87
CA ASN A 167 -14.77 21.04 24.37
C ASN A 167 -15.67 22.19 23.86
N ASN A 168 -16.77 21.91 23.12
CA ASN A 168 -17.81 22.89 22.76
C ASN A 168 -17.28 24.30 22.38
N THR A 169 -16.41 24.39 21.37
CA THR A 169 -16.35 25.64 20.60
C THR A 169 -17.54 25.59 19.63
N PRO A 170 -18.53 26.49 19.72
CA PRO A 170 -19.63 26.52 18.78
C PRO A 170 -19.06 26.81 17.38
N VAL A 171 -19.45 26.02 16.38
CA VAL A 171 -19.35 26.46 14.99
C VAL A 171 -20.47 27.48 14.79
N ILE A 172 -20.12 28.77 14.87
CA ILE A 172 -21.01 29.85 14.44
C ILE A 172 -20.93 29.90 12.92
N ILE A 173 -22.02 29.49 12.25
CA ILE A 173 -22.24 29.83 10.84
C ILE A 173 -22.95 31.18 10.85
N ASP A 174 -22.20 32.27 10.68
CA ASP A 174 -22.79 33.59 10.42
C ASP A 174 -23.37 33.59 9.00
N ASN A 175 -24.61 33.12 8.88
CA ASN A 175 -25.45 33.41 7.72
C ASN A 175 -26.53 34.39 8.15
N ASP A 176 -26.13 35.61 8.49
CA ASP A 176 -27.04 36.75 8.49
C ASP A 176 -26.24 38.05 8.31
N THR A 177 -26.07 38.46 7.06
CA THR A 177 -26.16 39.88 6.72
C THR A 177 -26.85 40.09 5.38
N ASN A 178 -28.08 40.61 5.50
CA ASN A 178 -28.67 41.65 4.67
C ASN A 178 -29.01 41.38 3.20
N THR A 179 -30.31 41.31 2.92
CA THR A 179 -30.89 42.21 1.91
C THR A 179 -32.34 42.59 2.26
N THR A 180 -32.50 43.73 2.94
CA THR A 180 -33.70 44.56 2.80
C THR A 180 -33.25 45.81 2.06
N ILE A 181 -33.67 45.98 0.82
CA ILE A 181 -33.59 47.26 0.10
C ILE A 181 -35.04 47.77 0.01
N GLN A 182 -35.17 49.06 0.35
CA GLN A 182 -36.39 49.87 0.39
C GLN A 182 -37.15 49.89 -0.94
#